data_AF-A0A6G0Y7B0-F1
#
_entry.id   AF-A0A6G0Y7B0-F1
#
_cell.length_a   1.000
_cell.length_b   1.000
_cell.length_c   1.000
_cell.angle_alpha   90.00
_cell.angle_beta   90.00
_cell.angle_gamma   90.00
#
_symmetry.space_group_name_H-M   'P 1'
#
loop_
_entity.id
_entity.type
_entity.pdbx_description
1 polymer ?
#
loop_
_entity_poly.entity_id
_entity_poly.type
_entity_poly.pdbx_seq_one_letter_code
_entity_poly.pdbx_strand_id
1 'polypeptide(L)' 'MNTGVPRGSILSPILYNIFAADQPITLNISVANYADDKVIISMNGNPLIASENLQTHLDLTENWYNK' A
#
# COMPACT_ATOMS: atom_id res chain seq x y z
N MET A 1 15.50 -3.13 -18.38
CA MET A 1 14.81 -4.39 -18.02
C MET A 1 13.32 -4.14 -18.19
N ASN A 2 12.62 -4.90 -19.04
CA ASN A 2 11.15 -4.87 -19.09
C ASN A 2 10.62 -5.85 -18.05
N THR A 3 10.61 -5.45 -16.79
CA THR A 3 10.04 -6.23 -15.69
C THR A 3 8.62 -5.76 -15.43
N GLY A 4 7.65 -6.54 -15.87
CA GLY A 4 6.23 -6.29 -15.67
C GLY A 4 5.43 -7.52 -16.06
N VAL A 5 4.27 -7.72 -15.45
CA VAL A 5 3.41 -8.87 -15.78
C VAL A 5 2.74 -8.61 -17.15
N PRO A 6 2.69 -9.59 -18.06
CA PRO A 6 2.03 -9.41 -19.36
C PRO A 6 0.57 -8.98 -19.19
N ARG A 7 0.20 -7.82 -19.76
CA ARG A 7 -1.19 -7.36 -19.77
C ARG A 7 -2.08 -8.43 -20.41
N GLY A 8 -3.14 -8.83 -19.71
CA GLY A 8 -4.07 -9.86 -20.19
C GLY A 8 -3.76 -11.29 -19.73
N SER A 9 -2.68 -11.52 -18.98
CA SER A 9 -2.50 -12.82 -18.30
C SER A 9 -3.51 -12.95 -17.16
N ILE A 10 -4.21 -14.09 -17.10
CA ILE A 10 -5.15 -14.42 -16.02
C ILE A 10 -4.50 -14.42 -14.63
N LEU A 11 -3.18 -14.62 -14.57
CA LEU A 11 -2.43 -14.63 -13.32
C LEU A 11 -1.96 -13.24 -12.89
N SER A 12 -2.08 -12.22 -13.75
CA SER A 12 -1.56 -10.87 -13.43
C SER A 12 -2.13 -10.28 -12.15
N PRO A 13 -3.45 -10.36 -11.89
CA PRO A 13 -4.01 -9.85 -10.64
C PRO A 13 -3.50 -10.59 -9.40
N ILE A 14 -3.30 -11.91 -9.50
CA ILE A 14 -2.79 -12.73 -8.39
C ILE A 14 -1.32 -12.38 -8.11
N LEU A 15 -0.50 -12.31 -9.15
CA LEU A 15 0.92 -11.97 -9.01
C LEU A 15 1.11 -10.54 -8.49
N TYR A 16 0.26 -9.60 -8.92
CA TYR A 16 0.22 -8.26 -8.37
C TYR A 16 -0.12 -8.27 -6.87
N ASN A 17 -1.16 -9.00 -6.46
CA ASN A 17 -1.56 -9.09 -5.06
C ASN A 17 -0.45 -9.70 -4.18
N ILE A 18 0.25 -10.74 -4.67
CA ILE A 18 1.39 -11.34 -3.96
C ILE A 18 2.52 -10.32 -3.80
N PHE A 19 2.88 -9.62 -4.88
CA PHE A 19 3.92 -8.59 -4.83
C PHE A 19 3.55 -7.44 -3.88
N ALA A 20 2.30 -6.95 -3.95
CA ALA A 20 1.82 -5.85 -3.13
C ALA A 20 1.59 -6.24 -1.66
N ALA A 21 1.56 -7.53 -1.32
CA ALA A 21 1.43 -8.00 0.06
C ALA A 21 2.67 -7.69 0.92
N ASP A 22 3.84 -7.55 0.31
CA ASP A 22 5.11 -7.24 0.99
C ASP A 22 5.31 -5.74 1.30
N GLN A 23 4.28 -4.93 1.08
CA GLN A 23 4.29 -3.51 1.41
C GLN A 23 4.47 -3.27 2.93
N PRO A 24 4.97 -2.09 3.34
CA PRO A 24 5.10 -1.76 4.76
C PRO A 24 3.76 -1.78 5.49
N ILE A 25 3.79 -2.21 6.75
CA ILE A 25 2.65 -2.19 7.67
C ILE A 25 3.09 -1.40 8.91
N THR A 26 2.25 -0.47 9.36
CA THR A 26 2.49 0.30 10.60
C THR A 26 1.31 0.17 11.56
N LEU A 27 1.57 0.34 12.86
CA LEU A 27 0.53 0.40 13.88
C LEU A 27 -0.42 1.58 13.64
N ASN A 28 -1.67 1.44 14.12
CA ASN A 28 -2.71 2.47 14.07
C ASN A 28 -3.24 2.83 12.68
N ILE A 29 -2.95 1.97 11.69
CA ILE A 29 -3.44 2.05 10.33
C ILE A 29 -4.20 0.79 9.97
N SER A 30 -5.25 0.92 9.15
CA SER A 30 -5.84 -0.17 8.39
C SER A 30 -5.63 0.09 6.91
N VAL A 31 -5.18 -0.93 6.17
CA VAL A 31 -4.93 -0.84 4.72
C VAL A 31 -5.83 -1.83 4.00
N ALA A 32 -6.55 -1.37 2.99
CA ALA A 32 -7.32 -2.18 2.08
C ALA A 32 -6.84 -1.95 0.65
N ASN A 33 -6.57 -3.05 -0.08
CA ASN A 33 -6.11 -3.01 -1.47
C ASN A 33 -7.16 -3.65 -2.37
N TYR A 34 -7.39 -3.05 -3.54
CA TYR A 34 -8.20 -3.65 -4.59
C TYR A 34 -7.66 -3.25 -5.96
N ALA A 35 -7.13 -4.21 -6.72
CA ALA A 35 -6.48 -3.92 -7.99
C ALA A 35 -5.44 -2.78 -7.84
N ASP A 36 -5.59 -1.69 -8.58
CA ASP A 36 -4.74 -0.49 -8.50
C ASP A 36 -5.15 0.51 -7.41
N ASP A 37 -6.30 0.30 -6.75
CA ASP A 37 -6.78 1.14 -5.65
C ASP A 37 -6.21 0.70 -4.29
N LYS A 38 -5.86 1.69 -3.47
CA LYS A 38 -5.42 1.51 -2.08
C LYS A 38 -6.14 2.50 -1.17
N VAL A 39 -6.66 1.99 -0.07
CA VAL A 39 -7.28 2.78 1.00
C VAL A 39 -6.44 2.63 2.27
N ILE A 40 -6.09 3.75 2.88
CA ILE A 40 -5.31 3.83 4.13
C ILE A 40 -6.15 4.62 5.13
N ILE A 41 -6.42 4.01 6.28
CA ILE A 41 -7.30 4.58 7.31
C ILE A 41 -6.53 4.67 8.62
N SER A 42 -6.53 5.86 9.25
CA SER A 42 -6.15 6.02 10.66
C SER A 42 -7.30 6.60 11.45
N MET A 43 -7.49 6.10 12.68
CA MET A 43 -8.55 6.55 13.59
C MET A 43 -7.92 6.96 14.92
N ASN A 44 -8.17 8.20 15.33
CA ASN A 44 -7.76 8.71 16.63
C ASN A 44 -8.73 9.81 17.08
N GLY A 45 -8.94 9.96 18.39
CA GLY A 45 -9.74 11.06 18.95
C GLY A 45 -9.11 12.45 18.73
N ASN A 46 -7.79 12.49 18.52
CA ASN A 46 -7.07 13.68 18.08
C ASN A 46 -6.76 13.58 16.57
N PRO A 47 -7.29 14.49 15.74
CA PRO A 47 -7.06 14.47 14.29
C PRO A 47 -5.60 14.68 13.91
N LEU A 48 -4.80 15.36 14.73
CA LEU A 48 -3.36 15.54 14.48
C LEU A 48 -2.63 14.19 14.54
N ILE A 49 -2.94 13.36 15.53
CA ILE A 49 -2.35 12.02 15.66
C ILE A 49 -2.78 11.12 14.49
N ALA A 50 -4.05 11.20 14.07
CA ALA A 50 -4.51 10.46 12.89
C ALA A 50 -3.75 10.90 11.62
N SER A 51 -3.49 12.20 11.47
CA SER A 51 -2.71 12.74 10.35
C SER A 51 -1.24 12.31 10.40
N GLU A 52 -0.61 12.33 11.58
CA GLU A 52 0.78 11.88 11.77
C GLU A 52 0.96 10.41 11.44
N ASN A 53 0.01 9.57 11.88
CA ASN A 53 -0.04 8.15 11.55
C ASN A 53 -0.13 7.93 10.02
N LEU A 54 -1.02 8.65 9.34
CA LEU A 54 -1.17 8.59 7.89
C LEU A 54 0.12 9.02 7.18
N GLN A 55 0.70 10.16 7.57
CA GLN A 55 1.92 10.67 6.95
C GLN A 55 3.08 9.68 7.11
N THR A 56 3.27 9.15 8.33
CA THR A 56 4.31 8.16 8.60
C THR A 56 4.16 6.91 7.72
N HIS A 57 2.93 6.44 7.51
CA HIS A 57 2.67 5.28 6.64
C HIS A 57 2.93 5.60 5.16
N LEU A 58 2.54 6.80 4.72
CA LEU A 58 2.78 7.26 3.34
C LEU A 58 4.28 7.38 3.05
N ASP A 59 5.07 7.95 3.96
CA ASP A 59 6.52 8.08 3.80
C ASP A 59 7.20 6.71 3.65
N LEU A 60 6.77 5.71 4.41
CA LEU A 60 7.29 4.35 4.30
C LEU A 60 6.89 3.68 2.98
N THR A 61 5.65 3.92 2.54
CA THR A 61 5.13 3.37 1.28
C THR A 61 5.84 3.98 0.08
N GLU A 62 6.07 5.30 0.08
CA GLU A 62 6.87 6.00 -0.93
C GLU A 62 8.30 5.45 -0.99
N ASN A 63 8.95 5.28 0.16
CA ASN A 63 10.27 4.68 0.22
C ASN A 63 10.30 3.23 -0.31
N TRP A 64 9.21 2.47 -0.16
CA TRP A 64 9.10 1.12 -0.71
C TRP A 64 8.89 1.14 -2.23
N TYR A 65 8.07 2.05 -2.77
CA TYR A 65 7.87 2.20 -4.21
C TYR A 65 9.11 2.69 -4.97
N ASN A 66 10.01 3.41 -4.29
CA ASN A 66 11.25 3.92 -4.87
C ASN A 66 12.45 2.95 -4.76
N LYS A 67 12.24 1.73 -4.26
CA LYS A 67 13.23 0.64 -4.30
C LYS A 67 13.13 -0.13 -5.61
#